data_AF-A0A958G175-F1
#
_entry.id   AF-A0A958G175-F1
#
_cell.length_a   1.000
_cell.length_b   1.000
_cell.length_c   1.000
_cell.angle_alpha   90.00
_cell.angle_beta   90.00
_cell.angle_gamma   90.00
#
_symmetry.space_group_name_H-M   'P 1'
#
loop_
_entity.id
_entity.type
_entity.pdbx_description
1 polymer ?
#
loop_
_entity_poly.entity_id
_entity_poly.type
_entity_poly.pdbx_seq_one_letter_code
_entity_poly.pdbx_strand_id
1 'polypeptide(L)'
;MKNFNKLVSLLVLPLLLVGCIQVETIIRLKADGSGTIEKTVLVSREFINMMGMMKTLFQSDSTGEDSAEDPFDFDDEETLRANASKLGVGVRFLSAEKIDTDKLEGVKAIYAFSDITQVRIDPGMTGDIPSMDDEDAPESSREEYADIHFRKGNPARLVITFPREEDKDAPDEMESDTLSLEEDEDSGMGRRFKSMMKDARITLKFQIEGRISETNATFRDGSEVTLIDLEFAKFMDNLDAFNKLQSSKNLPFETRRQLMADIPGVKIELNDEVEIAFKP
;
A
#
# COMPACT_ATOMS: atom_id res chain seq x y z
N MET A 1 33.35 37.74 24.46
CA MET A 1 33.29 36.59 25.39
C MET A 1 31.88 36.50 25.95
N LYS A 2 31.36 35.27 26.06
CA LYS A 2 30.17 34.84 26.82
C LYS A 2 28.81 34.83 26.10
N ASN A 3 28.63 33.75 25.34
CA ASN A 3 27.56 32.73 25.49
C ASN A 3 26.10 33.19 25.34
N PHE A 4 25.49 32.89 24.20
CA PHE A 4 24.03 32.78 24.05
C PHE A 4 23.68 31.49 23.31
N ASN A 5 23.98 30.35 23.94
CA ASN A 5 23.28 29.10 23.65
C ASN A 5 21.96 29.14 24.43
N LYS A 6 20.83 28.89 23.75
CA LYS A 6 19.78 27.93 24.16
C LYS A 6 18.50 28.08 23.31
N LEU A 7 17.90 26.92 23.02
CA LEU A 7 16.61 26.67 22.37
C LEU A 7 16.55 26.82 20.83
N VAL A 8 17.19 25.88 20.13
CA VAL A 8 16.55 25.32 18.93
C VAL A 8 15.55 24.29 19.44
N SER A 9 14.28 24.69 19.49
CA SER A 9 13.15 23.80 19.78
C SER A 9 13.05 22.81 18.61
N LEU A 10 13.66 21.63 18.77
CA LEU A 10 13.38 20.46 17.95
C LEU A 10 11.92 20.09 18.22
N LEU A 11 11.02 20.56 17.36
CA LEU A 11 9.63 20.14 17.30
C LEU A 11 9.62 18.68 16.83
N VAL A 12 9.88 17.75 17.76
CA VAL A 12 9.53 16.34 17.59
C VAL A 12 8.02 16.30 17.67
N LEU A 13 7.38 16.33 16.49
CA LEU A 13 5.97 16.07 16.34
C LEU A 13 5.72 14.62 16.79
N PRO A 14 4.94 14.35 17.85
CA PRO A 14 4.63 12.98 18.20
C PRO A 14 3.57 12.51 17.20
N LEU A 15 3.97 11.67 16.23
CA LEU A 15 3.03 10.84 15.49
C LEU A 15 2.44 9.81 16.47
N LEU A 16 1.35 10.20 17.15
CA LEU A 16 0.52 9.31 17.98
C LEU A 16 -0.48 8.55 17.11
N LEU A 17 -0.02 7.89 16.06
CA LEU A 17 -0.83 6.96 15.28
C LEU A 17 -0.40 5.55 15.68
N VAL A 18 -1.09 5.02 16.69
CA VAL A 18 -0.93 3.63 17.14
C VAL A 18 -1.68 2.74 16.15
N GLY A 19 -1.17 2.69 14.92
CA GLY A 19 -1.70 1.83 13.87
C GLY A 19 -1.48 0.36 14.20
N CYS A 20 -2.50 -0.49 14.05
CA CYS A 20 -2.30 -1.94 14.15
C CYS A 20 -1.49 -2.47 12.97
N ILE A 21 -1.61 -1.84 11.79
CA ILE A 21 -0.90 -2.21 10.56
C ILE A 21 -0.55 -0.92 9.78
N GLN A 22 0.69 -0.77 9.34
CA GLN A 22 1.11 0.28 8.42
C GLN A 22 1.88 -0.35 7.27
N VAL A 23 1.42 -0.13 6.05
CA VAL A 23 2.05 -0.59 4.82
C VAL A 23 2.39 0.62 3.98
N GLU A 24 3.66 0.81 3.67
CA GLU A 24 4.13 1.90 2.82
C GLU A 24 5.06 1.35 1.74
N THR A 25 4.72 1.64 0.48
CA THR A 25 5.56 1.37 -0.70
C THR A 25 5.94 2.69 -1.35
N ILE A 26 7.23 3.02 -1.33
CA ILE A 26 7.81 4.21 -1.97
C ILE A 26 8.68 3.77 -3.15
N ILE A 27 8.29 4.16 -4.35
CA ILE A 27 9.08 3.93 -5.56
C ILE A 27 9.89 5.18 -5.86
N ARG A 28 11.19 5.13 -5.58
CA ARG A 28 12.13 6.21 -5.90
C ARG A 28 12.61 6.04 -7.32
N LEU A 29 12.40 7.04 -8.18
CA LEU A 29 12.68 6.95 -9.61
C LEU A 29 13.64 8.04 -10.08
N LYS A 30 14.69 7.63 -10.81
CA LYS A 30 15.65 8.51 -11.49
C LYS A 30 15.26 8.74 -12.94
N ALA A 31 15.80 9.82 -13.52
CA ALA A 31 15.56 10.19 -14.92
C ALA A 31 16.11 9.17 -15.94
N ASP A 32 16.98 8.25 -15.52
CA ASP A 32 17.50 7.17 -16.35
C ASP A 32 16.65 5.89 -16.31
N GLY A 33 15.57 5.88 -15.53
CA GLY A 33 14.65 4.74 -15.38
C GLY A 33 15.06 3.75 -14.29
N SER A 34 16.17 3.97 -13.60
CA SER A 34 16.59 3.17 -12.45
C SER A 34 16.08 3.75 -11.14
N GLY A 35 16.16 2.97 -10.07
CA GLY A 35 15.65 3.44 -8.78
C GLY A 35 15.63 2.38 -7.70
N THR A 36 14.84 2.65 -6.67
CA THR A 36 14.64 1.75 -5.54
C THR A 36 13.18 1.66 -5.13
N ILE A 37 12.75 0.51 -4.63
CA ILE A 37 11.47 0.31 -3.97
C ILE A 37 11.77 0.18 -2.48
N GLU A 38 11.19 1.05 -1.67
CA GLU A 38 11.21 0.97 -0.21
C GLU A 38 9.86 0.46 0.24
N LYS A 39 9.84 -0.74 0.85
CA LYS A 39 8.67 -1.34 1.46
C LYS A 39 8.81 -1.31 2.97
N THR A 40 7.86 -0.71 3.65
CA THR A 40 7.79 -0.68 5.11
C THR A 40 6.49 -1.35 5.54
N VAL A 41 6.62 -2.40 6.35
CA VAL A 41 5.48 -3.09 6.97
C VAL A 41 5.70 -3.00 8.47
N LEU A 42 4.74 -2.39 9.18
CA LEU A 42 4.73 -2.29 10.64
C LEU A 42 3.43 -2.86 11.17
N VAL A 43 3.53 -3.65 12.22
CA VAL A 43 2.40 -4.31 12.84
C VAL A 43 2.47 -4.12 14.35
N SER A 44 1.33 -3.89 14.99
CA SER A 44 1.29 -3.77 16.45
C SER A 44 1.59 -5.11 17.13
N ARG A 45 2.34 -5.08 18.23
CA ARG A 45 2.62 -6.29 19.04
C ARG A 45 1.36 -6.95 19.56
N GLU A 46 0.31 -6.16 19.84
CA GLU A 46 -1.00 -6.68 20.22
C GLU A 46 -1.60 -7.55 19.11
N PHE A 47 -1.52 -7.08 17.86
CA PHE A 47 -2.00 -7.85 16.71
C PHE A 47 -1.18 -9.12 16.48
N ILE A 48 0.15 -9.04 16.53
CA ILE A 48 1.03 -10.22 16.40
C ILE A 48 0.71 -11.27 17.47
N ASN A 49 0.60 -10.88 18.74
CA ASN A 49 0.29 -11.79 19.83
C ASN A 49 -1.08 -12.47 19.66
N MET A 50 -2.07 -11.70 19.21
CA MET A 50 -3.41 -12.22 18.97
C MET A 50 -3.44 -13.21 17.79
N MET A 51 -2.74 -12.91 16.69
CA MET A 51 -2.58 -13.83 15.55
C MET A 51 -1.82 -15.09 15.96
N GLY A 52 -0.77 -14.97 16.77
CA GLY A 52 -0.05 -16.12 17.33
C GLY A 52 -0.93 -17.01 18.21
N MET A 53 -1.79 -16.42 19.05
CA MET A 53 -2.80 -17.16 19.82
C MET A 53 -3.82 -17.85 18.91
N MET A 54 -4.26 -17.17 17.84
CA MET A 54 -5.18 -17.72 16.85
C MET A 54 -4.57 -18.93 16.13
N LYS A 55 -3.33 -18.81 15.61
CA LYS A 55 -2.56 -19.89 14.98
C LYS A 55 -2.45 -21.10 15.92
N THR A 56 -2.13 -20.87 17.19
CA THR A 56 -2.04 -21.95 18.20
C THR A 56 -3.37 -22.67 18.41
N LEU A 57 -4.48 -21.92 18.46
CA LEU A 57 -5.83 -22.49 18.65
C LEU A 57 -6.31 -23.28 17.42
N PHE A 58 -6.04 -22.82 16.20
CA PHE A 58 -6.45 -23.51 14.97
C PHE A 58 -5.54 -24.69 14.60
N GLN A 59 -4.24 -24.64 14.93
CA GLN A 59 -3.32 -25.78 14.79
C GLN A 59 -3.62 -26.92 15.78
N SER A 60 -4.48 -26.69 16.78
CA SER A 60 -4.87 -27.71 17.76
C SER A 60 -5.80 -28.80 17.19
N ASP A 61 -6.50 -28.52 16.07
CA ASP A 61 -7.51 -29.42 15.47
C ASP A 61 -7.09 -30.04 14.12
N SER A 62 -5.96 -29.64 13.54
CA SER A 62 -5.44 -30.16 12.27
C SER A 62 -4.16 -30.97 12.48
N THR A 63 -4.22 -32.30 12.29
CA THR A 63 -3.04 -33.19 12.26
C THR A 63 -2.23 -33.06 10.96
N GLY A 64 -2.04 -31.83 10.48
CA GLY A 64 -1.31 -31.50 9.26
C GLY A 64 -0.03 -30.77 9.62
N GLU A 65 1.10 -31.41 9.36
CA GLU A 65 2.45 -30.88 9.48
C GLU A 65 2.76 -30.00 8.27
N ASP A 66 1.95 -28.97 8.04
CA ASP A 66 2.28 -27.88 7.11
C ASP A 66 2.64 -26.67 7.96
N SER A 67 3.96 -26.51 8.14
CA SER A 67 4.58 -25.32 8.68
C SER A 67 4.32 -24.14 7.75
N ALA A 68 3.11 -23.58 7.83
CA ALA A 68 2.84 -22.25 7.29
C ALA A 68 3.88 -21.30 7.90
N GLU A 69 4.73 -20.74 7.03
CA GLU A 69 5.72 -19.71 7.37
C GLU A 69 5.05 -18.66 8.27
N ASP A 70 5.77 -18.17 9.28
CA ASP A 70 5.19 -17.13 10.12
C ASP A 70 5.09 -15.85 9.28
N PRO A 71 3.87 -15.36 8.95
CA PRO A 71 3.70 -14.18 8.10
C PRO A 71 4.23 -12.91 8.77
N PHE A 72 4.65 -12.99 10.04
CA PHE A 72 5.28 -11.92 10.80
C PHE A 72 6.76 -12.20 11.13
N ASP A 73 7.40 -13.18 10.48
CA ASP A 73 8.87 -13.32 10.55
C ASP A 73 9.56 -12.26 9.69
N PHE A 74 9.71 -11.08 10.29
CA PHE A 74 10.32 -9.91 9.67
C PHE A 74 11.85 -10.03 9.51
N ASP A 75 12.47 -11.06 10.08
CA ASP A 75 13.92 -11.28 10.07
C ASP A 75 14.38 -12.27 8.98
N ASP A 76 13.43 -12.89 8.26
CA ASP A 76 13.75 -13.83 7.19
C ASP A 76 14.24 -13.11 5.91
N GLU A 77 15.56 -12.89 5.85
CA GLU A 77 16.22 -12.32 4.68
C GLU A 77 16.05 -13.18 3.42
N GLU A 78 15.90 -14.49 3.54
CA GLU A 78 15.69 -15.38 2.39
C GLU A 78 14.34 -15.09 1.74
N THR A 79 13.29 -15.00 2.56
CA THR A 79 11.95 -14.59 2.12
C THR A 79 11.94 -13.17 1.56
N LEU A 80 12.59 -12.21 2.23
CA LEU A 80 12.69 -10.83 1.71
C LEU A 80 13.43 -10.78 0.37
N ARG A 81 14.45 -11.62 0.16
CA ARG A 81 15.17 -11.74 -1.12
C ARG A 81 14.31 -12.42 -2.17
N ALA A 82 13.56 -13.47 -1.83
CA ALA A 82 12.64 -14.15 -2.72
C ALA A 82 11.53 -13.21 -3.22
N ASN A 83 11.01 -12.35 -2.34
CA ASN A 83 9.99 -11.34 -2.65
C ASN A 83 10.44 -10.31 -3.71
N ALA A 84 11.75 -10.15 -3.95
CA ALA A 84 12.23 -9.30 -5.03
C ALA A 84 11.70 -9.76 -6.40
N SER A 85 11.49 -11.07 -6.60
CA SER A 85 10.96 -11.59 -7.86
C SER A 85 9.49 -11.21 -8.10
N LYS A 86 8.69 -11.10 -7.02
CA LYS A 86 7.29 -10.65 -7.07
C LYS A 86 7.19 -9.18 -7.49
N LEU A 87 8.18 -8.37 -7.13
CA LEU A 87 8.27 -6.95 -7.47
C LEU A 87 8.60 -6.67 -8.94
N GLY A 88 8.95 -7.70 -9.72
CA GLY A 88 9.21 -7.56 -11.14
C GLY A 88 10.58 -8.07 -11.58
N VAL A 89 10.75 -8.17 -12.90
CA VAL A 89 11.95 -8.74 -13.51
C VAL A 89 13.14 -7.82 -13.30
N GLY A 90 14.26 -8.37 -12.80
CA GLY A 90 15.48 -7.60 -12.57
C GLY A 90 15.46 -6.71 -11.32
N VAL A 91 14.40 -6.81 -10.50
CA VAL A 91 14.39 -6.25 -9.15
C VAL A 91 15.25 -7.12 -8.24
N ARG A 92 16.07 -6.50 -7.39
CA ARG A 92 16.97 -7.18 -6.46
C ARG A 92 16.89 -6.60 -5.06
N PHE A 93 16.92 -7.45 -4.05
CA PHE A 93 17.05 -7.04 -2.66
C PHE A 93 18.38 -6.32 -2.42
N LEU A 94 18.35 -5.22 -1.67
CA LEU A 94 19.53 -4.48 -1.22
C LEU A 94 19.80 -4.66 0.26
N SER A 95 18.79 -4.39 1.10
CA SER A 95 18.93 -4.35 2.54
C SER A 95 17.56 -4.41 3.22
N ALA A 96 17.55 -4.85 4.46
CA ALA A 96 16.41 -4.73 5.36
C ALA A 96 16.85 -4.13 6.70
N GLU A 97 15.97 -3.36 7.32
CA GLU A 97 16.12 -2.85 8.68
C GLU A 97 14.91 -3.31 9.50
N LYS A 98 15.18 -4.11 10.54
CA LYS A 98 14.15 -4.49 11.51
C LYS A 98 13.72 -3.24 12.29
N ILE A 99 12.42 -3.07 12.42
CA ILE A 99 11.82 -2.06 13.28
C ILE A 99 11.20 -2.80 14.46
N ASP A 100 11.78 -2.60 15.64
CA ASP A 100 11.33 -3.22 16.88
C ASP A 100 11.19 -2.12 17.95
N THR A 101 9.96 -1.92 18.41
CA THR A 101 9.63 -0.99 19.49
C THR A 101 8.68 -1.66 20.48
N ASP A 102 8.43 -1.02 21.63
CA ASP A 102 7.47 -1.51 22.63
C ASP A 102 6.04 -1.71 22.08
N LYS A 103 5.70 -1.08 20.94
CA LYS A 103 4.33 -1.08 20.39
C LYS A 103 4.23 -1.73 19.01
N LEU A 104 5.23 -1.53 18.17
CA LEU A 104 5.26 -1.94 16.77
C LEU A 104 6.46 -2.84 16.53
N GLU A 105 6.27 -3.85 15.70
CA GLU A 105 7.29 -4.72 15.14
C GLU A 105 7.09 -4.80 13.62
N GLY A 106 8.18 -4.89 12.86
CA GLY A 106 8.10 -4.89 11.40
C GLY A 106 9.45 -4.77 10.72
N VAL A 107 9.43 -4.50 9.42
CA VAL A 107 10.64 -4.39 8.59
C VAL A 107 10.51 -3.27 7.57
N LYS A 108 11.63 -2.60 7.31
CA LYS A 108 11.84 -1.78 6.13
C LYS A 108 12.79 -2.50 5.17
N ALA A 109 12.29 -2.95 4.04
CA ALA A 109 13.06 -3.60 2.99
C ALA A 109 13.30 -2.66 1.81
N ILE A 110 14.53 -2.63 1.30
CA ILE A 110 14.94 -1.84 0.15
C ILE A 110 15.31 -2.77 -1.00
N TYR A 111 14.71 -2.51 -2.15
CA TYR A 111 14.98 -3.20 -3.41
C TYR A 111 15.48 -2.21 -4.44
N ALA A 112 16.29 -2.68 -5.38
CA ALA A 112 16.76 -1.88 -6.52
C ALA A 112 16.26 -2.45 -7.84
N PHE A 113 16.00 -1.55 -8.77
CA PHE A 113 15.71 -1.88 -10.16
C PHE A 113 16.53 -0.98 -11.09
N SER A 114 16.85 -1.49 -12.26
CA SER A 114 17.55 -0.74 -13.32
C SER A 114 16.59 -0.20 -14.38
N ASP A 115 15.36 -0.72 -14.42
CA ASP A 115 14.35 -0.38 -15.41
C ASP A 115 12.95 -0.41 -14.78
N ILE A 116 12.37 0.78 -14.61
CA ILE A 116 11.03 0.96 -14.04
C ILE A 116 9.93 0.24 -14.84
N THR A 117 10.14 0.00 -16.14
CA THR A 117 9.14 -0.73 -16.97
C THR A 117 9.04 -2.21 -16.62
N GLN A 118 9.97 -2.73 -15.82
CA GLN A 118 9.97 -4.12 -15.35
C GLN A 118 9.43 -4.25 -13.93
N VAL A 119 9.17 -3.13 -13.25
CA VAL A 119 8.61 -3.13 -11.89
C VAL A 119 7.13 -3.43 -11.97
N ARG A 120 6.67 -4.33 -11.12
CA ARG A 120 5.28 -4.69 -10.93
C ARG A 120 4.70 -3.86 -9.80
N ILE A 121 3.65 -3.10 -10.10
CA ILE A 121 2.92 -2.29 -9.13
C ILE A 121 1.52 -2.83 -9.08
N ASP A 122 1.18 -3.46 -7.97
CA ASP A 122 -0.19 -3.85 -7.66
C ASP A 122 -0.90 -2.65 -7.00
N PRO A 123 -1.88 -2.02 -7.66
CA PRO A 123 -2.67 -0.93 -7.08
C PRO A 123 -3.56 -1.41 -5.93
N GLY A 124 -3.91 -2.70 -5.88
CA GLY A 124 -4.65 -3.28 -4.76
C GLY A 124 -3.81 -3.44 -3.48
N MET A 125 -2.48 -3.44 -3.63
CA MET A 125 -1.50 -3.71 -2.57
C MET A 125 -1.80 -5.00 -1.77
N THR A 126 -2.46 -5.98 -2.39
CA THR A 126 -2.91 -7.21 -1.72
C THR A 126 -1.73 -8.04 -1.25
N GLY A 127 -0.67 -8.13 -2.06
CA GLY A 127 0.56 -8.84 -1.72
C GLY A 127 1.47 -8.16 -0.69
N ASP A 128 1.12 -6.95 -0.22
CA ASP A 128 1.91 -6.19 0.75
C ASP A 128 1.36 -6.27 2.19
N ILE A 129 0.18 -6.88 2.37
CA ILE A 129 -0.47 -7.05 3.67
C ILE A 129 -0.11 -8.44 4.21
N PRO A 130 0.58 -8.54 5.38
CA PRO A 130 0.88 -9.82 6.00
C PRO A 130 -0.37 -10.66 6.24
N SER A 131 -0.31 -11.96 5.95
CA SER A 131 -1.42 -12.94 6.08
C SER A 131 -2.51 -12.88 5.01
N MET A 132 -2.36 -12.06 3.96
CA MET A 132 -3.13 -12.21 2.72
C MET A 132 -2.23 -12.86 1.67
N ASP A 133 -2.18 -14.18 1.65
CA ASP A 133 -1.49 -14.91 0.59
C ASP A 133 -2.32 -14.89 -0.70
N ASP A 134 -1.64 -14.83 -1.85
CA ASP A 134 -2.26 -14.75 -3.18
C ASP A 134 -3.20 -15.92 -3.52
N GLU A 135 -3.05 -17.06 -2.83
CA GLU A 135 -3.86 -18.27 -3.04
C GLU A 135 -5.25 -18.19 -2.38
N ASP A 136 -5.41 -17.39 -1.31
CA ASP A 136 -6.68 -17.19 -0.61
C ASP A 136 -7.44 -15.93 -1.09
N ALA A 137 -6.81 -15.15 -1.98
CA ALA A 137 -7.43 -13.98 -2.59
C ALA A 137 -8.42 -14.41 -3.70
N PRO A 138 -9.64 -13.82 -3.78
CA PRO A 138 -10.61 -14.17 -4.82
C PRO A 138 -10.02 -14.05 -6.23
N GLU A 139 -10.47 -14.87 -7.21
CA GLU A 139 -9.91 -14.84 -8.58
C GLU A 139 -9.93 -13.44 -9.22
N SER A 140 -10.88 -12.59 -8.81
CA SER A 140 -11.03 -11.19 -9.24
C SER A 140 -9.98 -10.23 -8.66
N SER A 141 -9.25 -10.64 -7.62
CA SER A 141 -8.13 -9.89 -7.01
C SER A 141 -6.76 -10.47 -7.36
N ARG A 142 -6.68 -11.42 -8.30
CA ARG A 142 -5.40 -11.89 -8.85
C ARG A 142 -4.66 -10.70 -9.46
N GLU A 143 -3.40 -10.53 -9.05
CA GLU A 143 -2.52 -9.39 -9.31
C GLU A 143 -2.71 -8.73 -10.70
N GLU A 144 -3.51 -7.67 -10.76
CA GLU A 144 -3.58 -6.81 -11.94
C GLU A 144 -2.58 -5.67 -11.76
N TYR A 145 -1.39 -5.86 -12.31
CA TYR A 145 -0.35 -4.87 -12.25
C TYR A 145 -0.63 -3.68 -13.17
N ALA A 146 -0.26 -2.49 -12.73
CA ALA A 146 -0.27 -1.30 -13.58
C ALA A 146 0.73 -1.45 -14.74
N ASP A 147 0.32 -1.04 -15.93
CA ASP A 147 1.20 -0.94 -17.10
C ASP A 147 2.09 0.30 -16.98
N ILE A 148 3.40 0.12 -17.14
CA ILE A 148 4.38 1.19 -16.99
C ILE A 148 5.11 1.44 -18.29
N HIS A 149 4.97 2.66 -18.81
CA HIS A 149 5.79 3.15 -19.91
C HIS A 149 6.76 4.23 -19.44
N PHE A 150 8.02 4.09 -19.83
CA PHE A 150 9.05 5.06 -19.48
C PHE A 150 9.88 5.46 -20.69
N ARG A 151 10.09 6.77 -20.85
CA ARG A 151 10.99 7.34 -21.86
C ARG A 151 12.05 8.20 -21.20
N LYS A 152 13.30 7.76 -21.33
CA LYS A 152 14.49 8.54 -20.94
C LYS A 152 14.53 9.85 -21.73
N GLY A 153 14.94 10.94 -21.10
CA GLY A 153 15.01 12.25 -21.74
C GLY A 153 15.29 13.39 -20.77
N ASN A 154 15.17 14.62 -21.27
CA ASN A 154 15.16 15.83 -20.45
C ASN A 154 14.07 16.79 -20.98
N PRO A 155 12.81 16.64 -20.53
CA PRO A 155 12.38 15.81 -19.40
C PRO A 155 12.30 14.31 -19.73
N ALA A 156 12.55 13.47 -18.73
CA ALA A 156 12.14 12.07 -18.72
C ALA A 156 10.62 11.99 -18.53
N ARG A 157 9.98 10.95 -19.06
CA ARG A 157 8.53 10.76 -18.99
C ARG A 157 8.20 9.37 -18.47
N LEU A 158 7.41 9.34 -17.40
CA LEU A 158 6.78 8.15 -16.84
C LEU A 158 5.29 8.23 -17.12
N VAL A 159 4.71 7.12 -17.56
CA VAL A 159 3.29 6.94 -17.77
C VAL A 159 2.89 5.66 -17.05
N ILE A 160 1.89 5.74 -16.17
CA ILE A 160 1.33 4.62 -15.42
C ILE A 160 -0.12 4.48 -15.85
N THR A 161 -0.49 3.31 -16.37
CA THR A 161 -1.86 3.00 -16.79
C THR A 161 -2.41 1.96 -15.84
N PHE A 162 -3.52 2.29 -15.18
CA PHE A 162 -4.17 1.37 -14.25
C PHE A 162 -5.15 0.47 -15.00
N PRO A 163 -5.20 -0.84 -14.69
CA PRO A 163 -6.15 -1.75 -15.30
C PRO A 163 -7.58 -1.33 -14.95
N ARG A 164 -8.48 -1.34 -15.95
CA ARG A 164 -9.91 -1.05 -15.77
C ARG A 164 -10.73 -2.33 -15.79
N GLU A 165 -11.78 -2.39 -14.97
CA GLU A 165 -12.79 -3.45 -15.03
C GLU A 165 -13.57 -3.48 -16.37
N GLU A 166 -13.59 -2.38 -17.14
CA GLU A 166 -14.32 -2.29 -18.42
C GLU A 166 -13.68 -3.13 -19.55
N ASP A 167 -12.42 -3.55 -19.44
CA ASP A 167 -11.71 -4.34 -20.46
C ASP A 167 -11.91 -5.86 -20.31
N LYS A 168 -12.75 -6.29 -19.36
CA LYS A 168 -13.21 -7.67 -19.25
C LYS A 168 -14.58 -7.78 -19.93
N ASP A 169 -14.67 -8.54 -21.03
CA ASP A 169 -15.95 -9.04 -21.56
C ASP A 169 -16.73 -9.62 -20.38
N ALA A 170 -17.74 -8.89 -19.91
CA ALA A 170 -18.44 -9.19 -18.68
C ALA A 170 -19.04 -10.60 -18.73
N PRO A 171 -18.62 -11.53 -17.85
CA PRO A 171 -19.55 -12.52 -17.37
C PRO A 171 -20.53 -11.76 -16.45
N ASP A 172 -21.81 -11.81 -16.80
CA ASP A 172 -22.90 -11.53 -15.86
C ASP A 172 -22.59 -12.21 -14.51
N GLU A 173 -22.82 -11.48 -13.41
CA GLU A 173 -22.56 -11.87 -12.02
C GLU A 173 -21.11 -11.66 -11.54
N MET A 174 -20.67 -10.39 -11.50
CA MET A 174 -19.88 -9.95 -10.36
C MET A 174 -20.80 -9.93 -9.13
N GLU A 175 -20.96 -11.08 -8.49
CA GLU A 175 -21.22 -11.06 -7.05
C GLU A 175 -20.07 -10.28 -6.41
N SER A 176 -20.48 -9.22 -5.73
CA SER A 176 -19.63 -8.34 -4.98
C SER A 176 -19.07 -9.10 -3.77
N ASP A 177 -18.09 -9.97 -3.98
CA ASP A 177 -17.13 -10.35 -2.93
C ASP A 177 -16.11 -9.22 -2.77
N THR A 178 -16.64 -8.01 -2.54
CA THR A 178 -15.94 -7.10 -1.64
C THR A 178 -15.89 -7.80 -0.31
N LEU A 179 -14.80 -7.62 0.43
CA LEU A 179 -14.77 -7.71 1.90
C LEU A 179 -16.19 -7.47 2.43
N SER A 180 -16.89 -8.54 2.78
CA SER A 180 -18.29 -8.51 3.20
C SER A 180 -18.34 -7.97 4.63
N LEU A 181 -17.88 -6.73 4.79
CA LEU A 181 -17.90 -5.98 6.02
C LEU A 181 -19.34 -5.78 6.50
N GLU A 182 -20.34 -5.91 5.63
CA GLU A 182 -21.76 -5.78 5.99
C GLU A 182 -22.41 -7.11 6.42
N GLU A 183 -22.01 -8.26 5.88
CA GLU A 183 -22.62 -9.56 6.27
C GLU A 183 -21.98 -10.15 7.53
N ASP A 184 -20.74 -9.76 7.84
CA ASP A 184 -20.00 -10.24 9.01
C ASP A 184 -19.83 -9.19 10.13
N GLU A 185 -20.35 -7.97 9.96
CA GLU A 185 -20.16 -6.86 10.90
C GLU A 185 -20.70 -7.16 12.31
N ASP A 186 -21.77 -7.96 12.38
CA ASP A 186 -22.43 -8.34 13.63
C ASP A 186 -21.89 -9.64 14.25
N SER A 187 -21.01 -10.34 13.53
CA SER A 187 -20.30 -11.49 14.09
C SER A 187 -19.24 -11.04 15.08
N GLY A 188 -18.91 -11.90 16.05
CA GLY A 188 -17.81 -11.64 16.97
C GLY A 188 -16.45 -11.50 16.26
N MET A 189 -16.34 -12.00 15.03
CA MET A 189 -15.13 -11.99 14.21
C MET A 189 -15.01 -10.70 13.40
N GLY A 190 -16.08 -10.26 12.72
CA GLY A 190 -16.07 -9.01 11.95
C GLY A 190 -15.84 -7.77 12.81
N ARG A 191 -16.45 -7.69 14.01
CA ARG A 191 -16.15 -6.59 14.97
C ARG A 191 -14.67 -6.54 15.37
N ARG A 192 -14.02 -7.70 15.50
CA ARG A 192 -12.60 -7.78 15.86
C ARG A 192 -11.74 -7.36 14.67
N PHE A 193 -12.01 -7.86 13.47
CA PHE A 193 -11.32 -7.46 12.25
C PHE A 193 -11.43 -5.95 11.99
N LYS A 194 -12.64 -5.40 12.08
CA LYS A 194 -12.90 -3.96 12.00
C LYS A 194 -12.09 -3.17 13.03
N SER A 195 -12.00 -3.67 14.25
CA SER A 195 -11.19 -3.03 15.30
C SER A 195 -9.67 -3.09 15.03
N MET A 196 -9.18 -4.04 14.22
CA MET A 196 -7.77 -4.14 13.83
C MET A 196 -7.48 -3.18 12.68
N MET A 197 -8.35 -3.14 11.68
CA MET A 197 -8.19 -2.25 10.53
C MET A 197 -8.42 -0.78 10.87
N LYS A 198 -9.11 -0.46 11.97
CA LYS A 198 -9.46 0.92 12.31
C LYS A 198 -8.28 1.87 12.36
N ASP A 199 -7.07 1.41 12.68
CA ASP A 199 -5.88 2.27 12.72
C ASP A 199 -4.90 1.93 11.60
N ALA A 200 -5.34 1.15 10.60
CA ALA A 200 -4.50 0.78 9.48
C ALA A 200 -4.18 1.99 8.60
N ARG A 201 -2.97 2.00 8.03
CA ARG A 201 -2.60 2.94 6.98
C ARG A 201 -1.91 2.21 5.83
N ILE A 202 -2.37 2.49 4.62
CA ILE A 202 -1.80 1.94 3.38
C ILE A 202 -1.35 3.12 2.52
N THR A 203 -0.13 3.06 2.00
CA THR A 203 0.45 4.13 1.18
C THR A 203 1.25 3.57 0.01
N LEU A 204 0.95 4.05 -1.20
CA LEU A 204 1.71 3.83 -2.42
C LEU A 204 2.03 5.17 -3.09
N LYS A 205 3.32 5.42 -3.32
CA LYS A 205 3.75 6.69 -3.91
C LYS A 205 5.02 6.57 -4.74
N PHE A 206 5.14 7.49 -5.68
CA PHE A 206 6.37 7.76 -6.41
C PHE A 206 7.11 8.94 -5.79
N GLN A 207 8.40 8.73 -5.51
CA GLN A 207 9.33 9.80 -5.16
C GLN A 207 10.27 10.02 -6.36
N ILE A 208 10.08 11.12 -7.06
CA ILE A 208 10.93 11.47 -8.19
C ILE A 208 12.25 12.06 -7.69
N GLU A 209 13.37 11.49 -8.13
CA GLU A 209 14.69 12.09 -7.96
C GLU A 209 14.90 13.17 -9.01
N GLY A 210 14.59 14.41 -8.62
CA GLY A 210 14.67 15.58 -9.48
C GLY A 210 13.46 16.49 -9.30
N ARG A 211 13.12 17.26 -10.33
CA ARG A 211 11.97 18.16 -10.34
C ARG A 211 10.93 17.72 -11.36
N ILE A 212 9.71 17.49 -10.89
CA ILE A 212 8.54 17.30 -11.77
C ILE A 212 8.24 18.62 -12.48
N SER A 213 8.36 18.62 -13.81
CA SER A 213 8.04 19.77 -14.67
C SER A 213 6.57 19.81 -15.07
N GLU A 214 5.94 18.66 -15.25
CA GLU A 214 4.54 18.53 -15.68
C GLU A 214 4.00 17.20 -15.17
N THR A 215 2.73 17.19 -14.72
CA THR A 215 2.01 15.96 -14.39
C THR A 215 0.52 16.23 -14.36
N ASN A 216 -0.28 15.21 -14.70
CA ASN A 216 -1.73 15.22 -14.51
C ASN A 216 -2.15 14.59 -13.17
N ALA A 217 -1.21 14.10 -12.35
CA ALA A 217 -1.51 13.48 -11.06
C ALA A 217 -2.24 14.45 -10.13
N THR A 218 -3.30 13.96 -9.49
CA THR A 218 -4.18 14.69 -8.58
C THR A 218 -3.45 15.02 -7.28
N PHE A 219 -2.67 14.07 -6.74
CA PHE A 219 -2.01 14.20 -5.44
C PHE A 219 -0.49 14.34 -5.60
N ARG A 220 -0.05 15.59 -5.71
CA ARG A 220 1.36 15.94 -5.83
C ARG A 220 1.80 16.86 -4.69
N ASP A 221 2.92 16.52 -4.05
CA ASP A 221 3.66 17.41 -3.16
C ASP A 221 5.14 17.48 -3.56
N GLY A 222 5.55 18.60 -4.14
CA GLY A 222 6.90 18.78 -4.65
C GLY A 222 7.28 17.78 -5.74
N SER A 223 8.10 16.79 -5.37
CA SER A 223 8.57 15.68 -6.22
C SER A 223 7.96 14.33 -5.82
N GLU A 224 7.01 14.32 -4.89
CA GLU A 224 6.21 13.17 -4.53
C GLU A 224 4.89 13.17 -5.31
N VAL A 225 4.50 12.00 -5.81
CA VAL A 225 3.19 11.73 -6.40
C VAL A 225 2.57 10.56 -5.64
N THR A 226 1.46 10.81 -4.97
CA THR A 226 0.73 9.79 -4.21
C THR A 226 -0.29 9.11 -5.13
N LEU A 227 -0.21 7.79 -5.24
CA LEU A 227 -1.21 7.00 -5.94
C LEU A 227 -2.30 6.53 -4.98
N ILE A 228 -1.90 6.09 -3.79
CA ILE A 228 -2.79 5.61 -2.73
C ILE A 228 -2.26 6.12 -1.39
N ASP A 229 -3.14 6.69 -0.56
CA ASP A 229 -2.92 6.98 0.86
C ASP A 229 -4.27 6.82 1.55
N LEU A 230 -4.43 5.70 2.25
CA LEU A 230 -5.65 5.32 2.96
C LEU A 230 -5.36 5.30 4.45
N GLU A 231 -6.00 6.22 5.18
CA GLU A 231 -6.06 6.25 6.64
C GLU A 231 -7.39 5.64 7.09
N PHE A 232 -7.38 4.35 7.42
CA PHE A 232 -8.62 3.60 7.68
C PHE A 232 -9.45 4.21 8.81
N ALA A 233 -8.83 4.78 9.85
CA ALA A 233 -9.54 5.47 10.94
C ALA A 233 -10.48 6.54 10.41
N LYS A 234 -9.93 7.43 9.58
CA LYS A 234 -10.66 8.57 9.02
C LYS A 234 -11.64 8.11 7.95
N PHE A 235 -11.26 7.12 7.15
CA PHE A 235 -12.13 6.51 6.15
C PHE A 235 -13.39 5.91 6.81
N MET A 236 -13.23 5.14 7.88
CA MET A 236 -14.32 4.48 8.61
C MET A 236 -15.20 5.45 9.41
N ASP A 237 -14.67 6.60 9.82
CA ASP A 237 -15.49 7.66 10.41
C ASP A 237 -16.46 8.29 9.38
N ASN A 238 -16.32 7.96 8.09
CA ASN A 238 -17.09 8.50 6.96
C ASN A 238 -17.75 7.42 6.09
N LEU A 239 -18.18 6.30 6.70
CA LEU A 239 -18.84 5.17 6.00
C LEU A 239 -20.04 5.61 5.14
N ASP A 240 -20.82 6.61 5.56
CA ASP A 240 -21.93 7.13 4.75
C ASP A 240 -21.48 7.71 3.40
N ALA A 241 -20.31 8.33 3.34
CA ALA A 241 -19.75 8.87 2.10
C ALA A 241 -19.26 7.74 1.19
N PHE A 242 -18.68 6.69 1.78
CA PHE A 242 -18.27 5.49 1.06
C PHE A 242 -19.46 4.70 0.50
N ASN A 243 -20.51 4.49 1.28
CA ASN A 243 -21.72 3.79 0.82
C ASN A 243 -22.39 4.53 -0.35
N LYS A 244 -22.34 5.87 -0.33
CA LYS A 244 -22.75 6.70 -1.47
C LYS A 244 -21.84 6.50 -2.68
N LEU A 245 -20.52 6.45 -2.48
CA LEU A 245 -19.56 6.16 -3.55
C LEU A 245 -19.80 4.79 -4.19
N GLN A 246 -20.00 3.74 -3.38
CA GLN A 246 -20.31 2.39 -3.87
C GLN A 246 -21.64 2.31 -4.61
N SER A 247 -22.67 2.97 -4.10
CA SER A 247 -23.97 3.09 -4.77
C SER A 247 -23.90 3.92 -6.06
N SER A 248 -22.77 4.56 -6.30
CA SER A 248 -22.52 5.50 -7.40
C SER A 248 -21.56 4.98 -8.47
N LYS A 249 -21.32 3.66 -8.54
CA LYS A 249 -20.47 3.02 -9.56
C LYS A 249 -20.80 3.48 -10.99
N ASN A 250 -22.05 3.84 -11.27
CA ASN A 250 -22.53 4.33 -12.57
C ASN A 250 -22.45 5.86 -12.77
N LEU A 251 -21.89 6.61 -11.82
CA LEU A 251 -21.76 8.06 -11.97
C LEU A 251 -20.62 8.45 -12.91
N PRO A 252 -20.73 9.59 -13.61
CA PRO A 252 -19.64 10.14 -14.40
C PRO A 252 -18.35 10.28 -13.59
N PHE A 253 -17.22 10.05 -14.23
CA PHE A 253 -15.89 10.08 -13.62
C PHE A 253 -15.63 11.31 -12.74
N GLU A 254 -15.93 12.51 -13.25
CA GLU A 254 -15.77 13.76 -12.52
C GLU A 254 -16.58 13.79 -11.21
N THR A 255 -17.77 13.19 -11.21
CA THR A 255 -18.61 13.10 -10.01
C THR A 255 -18.04 12.11 -9.01
N ARG A 256 -17.53 10.95 -9.47
CA ARG A 256 -16.82 9.99 -8.60
C ARG A 256 -15.56 10.60 -7.99
N ARG A 257 -14.79 11.34 -8.78
CA ARG A 257 -13.59 12.06 -8.31
C ARG A 257 -13.93 13.05 -7.22
N GLN A 258 -14.98 13.84 -7.40
CA GLN A 258 -15.41 14.81 -6.39
C GLN A 258 -15.87 14.12 -5.11
N LEU A 259 -16.65 13.03 -5.21
CA LEU A 259 -17.08 12.26 -4.05
C LEU A 259 -15.90 11.69 -3.25
N MET A 260 -14.85 11.17 -3.91
CA MET A 260 -13.66 10.67 -3.22
C MET A 260 -12.80 11.78 -2.61
N ALA A 261 -12.67 12.93 -3.28
CA ALA A 261 -11.90 14.06 -2.77
C ALA A 261 -12.48 14.62 -1.45
N ASP A 262 -13.79 14.44 -1.22
CA ASP A 262 -14.48 14.87 -0.02
C ASP A 262 -14.34 13.89 1.16
N ILE A 263 -13.77 12.69 0.96
CA ILE A 263 -13.60 11.68 2.02
C ILE A 263 -12.29 11.94 2.78
N PRO A 264 -12.35 12.34 4.06
CA PRO A 264 -11.15 12.54 4.86
C PRO A 264 -10.34 11.25 5.01
N GLY A 265 -9.01 11.35 4.86
CA GLY A 265 -8.11 10.20 4.99
C GLY A 265 -8.06 9.29 3.77
N VAL A 266 -8.64 9.70 2.64
CA VAL A 266 -8.54 8.97 1.37
C VAL A 266 -7.87 9.86 0.34
N LYS A 267 -6.76 9.37 -0.23
CA LYS A 267 -6.22 9.84 -1.50
C LYS A 267 -6.04 8.63 -2.39
N ILE A 268 -6.82 8.55 -3.45
CA ILE A 268 -6.68 7.52 -4.48
C ILE A 268 -6.64 8.24 -5.81
N GLU A 269 -5.57 8.02 -6.57
CA GLU A 269 -5.49 8.52 -7.93
C GLU A 269 -6.53 7.82 -8.80
N LEU A 270 -7.32 8.63 -9.50
CA LEU A 270 -8.46 8.16 -10.27
C LEU A 270 -8.25 8.32 -11.77
N ASN A 271 -7.23 9.08 -12.19
CA ASN A 271 -6.88 9.14 -13.60
C ASN A 271 -6.49 7.73 -14.08
N ASP A 272 -7.06 7.32 -15.20
CA ASP A 272 -6.73 6.02 -15.82
C ASP A 272 -5.26 5.93 -16.21
N GLU A 273 -4.71 7.08 -16.61
CA GLU A 273 -3.32 7.26 -16.95
C GLU A 273 -2.74 8.42 -16.15
N VAL A 274 -1.64 8.15 -15.46
CA VAL A 274 -0.85 9.15 -14.74
C VAL A 274 0.43 9.41 -15.53
N GLU A 275 0.54 10.62 -16.06
CA GLU A 275 1.73 11.11 -16.73
C GLU A 275 2.57 11.98 -15.80
N ILE A 276 3.88 11.71 -15.75
CA ILE A 276 4.86 12.49 -14.98
C ILE A 276 6.04 12.81 -15.88
N ALA A 277 6.23 14.08 -16.21
CA ALA A 277 7.43 14.58 -16.87
C ALA A 277 8.35 15.29 -15.86
N PHE A 278 9.62 14.89 -15.81
CA PHE A 278 10.54 15.38 -14.80
C PHE A 278 11.98 15.50 -15.32
N LYS A 279 12.76 16.33 -14.62
CA LYS A 279 14.17 16.60 -14.93
C LYS A 279 15.03 16.23 -13.72
N PRO A 280 16.30 15.82 -13.93
CA PRO A 280 17.28 15.65 -12.85
C PRO A 280 17.41 16.92 -12.00
#